data_AF-A0A150PK90-F1
#
_entry.id   AF-A0A150PK90-F1
#
_cell.length_a   1.000
_cell.length_b   1.000
_cell.length_c   1.000
_cell.angle_alpha   90.00
_cell.angle_beta   90.00
_cell.angle_gamma   90.00
#
_symmetry.space_group_name_H-M   'P 1'
#
loop_
_entity.id
_entity.type
_entity.pdbx_description
1 polymer ?
#
loop_
_entity_poly.entity_id
_entity_poly.type
_entity_poly.pdbx_seq_one_letter_code
_entity_poly.pdbx_strand_id
1 'polypeptide(L)'
;MKKRRTIALLMDYVGGDYQSDLRFGVERAAEAHDVDLLIAFGETLALPGTAVSAQNSIYHLIGPETVDGVIVAAATLCHHVGVDGMREFFRAYPPLPVFSIGMAIQGLPGVIVDNAFGIELAVGHMVDVHGRERVAYIGGPANNEEAKARADAYWRALSARSLPLDERLFAFGAFTIDSGRVAMRELLGRGVAPDALVVANDKMALGAMEELAERGLRVPDDLLVAGFDDAAIARFSRPSLTTVRQPIKRLGAIAMDVVMRMLDGEPVDGTTLLGVELTCRESCGCGAQASPSLVPPGPLTRGGALHLGGQRESLERALRRSVMIPTSVLDGWPGKLLSALEEELSGGKAGEGPFLRTLEAILDAARREGAIVEHFQGAITVLRERLRRPHDDGGDREVHDALERLWHAARVVIGSASVRTEGEKRLSVELASLYLSWSARSFSTCLSLPVLKRVMTSALPGLELTRAAVSLYDDDDPERATMKPLFLMEGGREVEAPEVSFPARLLAPPGFLGTPERKTLIALPVAFGDAEKFGVAVLDSGANELVYDSLRLQLGSAVKAAELHREMVRQVALRERLEQERIRQESDVAARIQTTLV
;
A
#
# COMPACT_ATOMS: atom_id res chain seq x y z
N MET A 1 35.45 2.59 -0.66
CA MET A 1 34.17 2.05 -0.18
C MET A 1 33.40 1.54 -1.39
N LYS A 2 32.77 0.36 -1.30
CA LYS A 2 31.90 -0.15 -2.38
C LYS A 2 30.66 0.75 -2.46
N LYS A 3 30.27 1.18 -3.66
CA LYS A 3 29.03 1.95 -3.88
C LYS A 3 27.86 1.10 -3.34
N ARG A 4 27.02 1.69 -2.49
CA ARG A 4 25.78 1.05 -2.01
C ARG A 4 24.88 0.79 -3.22
N ARG A 5 24.29 -0.40 -3.29
CA ARG A 5 23.37 -0.76 -4.39
C ARG A 5 22.07 0.05 -4.24
N THR A 6 21.47 0.42 -5.35
CA THR A 6 20.18 1.13 -5.40
C THR A 6 19.17 0.31 -6.20
N ILE A 7 18.03 -0.02 -5.61
CA ILE A 7 16.96 -0.78 -6.26
C ILE A 7 15.78 0.15 -6.55
N ALA A 8 15.21 0.09 -7.76
CA ALA A 8 13.98 0.79 -8.10
C ALA A 8 12.75 -0.06 -7.73
N LEU A 9 11.70 0.56 -7.19
CA LEU A 9 10.34 0.02 -7.13
C LEU A 9 9.43 0.87 -8.02
N LEU A 10 8.82 0.27 -9.04
CA LEU A 10 7.89 0.95 -9.95
C LEU A 10 6.45 0.58 -9.61
N MET A 11 5.59 1.58 -9.41
CA MET A 11 4.16 1.42 -9.09
C MET A 11 3.32 2.60 -9.61
N ASP A 12 2.00 2.50 -9.62
CA ASP A 12 1.09 3.56 -10.08
C ASP A 12 0.97 4.70 -9.04
N TYR A 13 0.64 4.38 -7.79
CA TYR A 13 0.48 5.35 -6.69
C TYR A 13 1.35 4.95 -5.50
N VAL A 14 1.62 5.90 -4.59
CA VAL A 14 2.37 5.58 -3.35
C VAL A 14 1.44 5.03 -2.26
N GLY A 15 0.22 5.56 -2.17
CA GLY A 15 -0.77 5.17 -1.17
C GLY A 15 -1.88 4.28 -1.71
N GLY A 16 -2.45 3.45 -0.85
CA GLY A 16 -3.56 2.54 -1.15
C GLY A 16 -3.44 1.21 -0.42
N ASP A 17 -4.56 0.50 -0.19
CA ASP A 17 -4.56 -0.72 0.64
C ASP A 17 -3.51 -1.76 0.21
N TYR A 18 -3.31 -1.92 -1.10
CA TYR A 18 -2.30 -2.81 -1.68
C TYR A 18 -0.91 -2.14 -1.73
N GLN A 19 -0.85 -0.91 -2.24
CA GLN A 19 0.38 -0.14 -2.44
C GLN A 19 1.16 0.06 -1.14
N SER A 20 0.48 0.45 -0.06
CA SER A 20 1.08 0.74 1.24
C SER A 20 1.72 -0.49 1.87
N ASP A 21 1.02 -1.63 1.84
CA ASP A 21 1.54 -2.90 2.38
C ASP A 21 2.68 -3.46 1.51
N LEU A 22 2.58 -3.29 0.18
CA LEU A 22 3.65 -3.71 -0.73
C LEU A 22 4.91 -2.89 -0.49
N ARG A 23 4.79 -1.55 -0.48
CA ARG A 23 5.87 -0.61 -0.19
C ARG A 23 6.51 -0.93 1.14
N PHE A 24 5.72 -1.12 2.20
CA PHE A 24 6.22 -1.49 3.51
C PHE A 24 7.10 -2.75 3.47
N GLY A 25 6.65 -3.78 2.74
CA GLY A 25 7.40 -5.01 2.54
C GLY A 25 8.76 -4.80 1.84
N VAL A 26 8.76 -4.01 0.76
CA VAL A 26 9.99 -3.69 0.00
C VAL A 26 10.94 -2.82 0.83
N GLU A 27 10.44 -1.81 1.53
CA GLU A 27 11.22 -0.90 2.37
C GLU A 27 11.94 -1.64 3.50
N ARG A 28 11.22 -2.51 4.22
CA ARG A 28 11.81 -3.32 5.29
C ARG A 28 12.88 -4.27 4.78
N ALA A 29 12.66 -4.90 3.63
CA ALA A 29 13.67 -5.76 3.02
C ALA A 29 14.88 -4.96 2.51
N ALA A 30 14.67 -3.76 1.94
CA ALA A 30 15.76 -2.88 1.53
C ALA A 30 16.63 -2.45 2.73
N GLU A 31 16.01 -2.19 3.88
CA GLU A 31 16.73 -1.92 5.13
C GLU A 31 17.52 -3.14 5.62
N ALA A 32 16.93 -4.33 5.57
CA ALA A 32 17.59 -5.57 5.98
C ALA A 32 18.83 -5.91 5.11
N HIS A 33 18.78 -5.59 3.81
CA HIS A 33 19.91 -5.75 2.88
C HIS A 33 20.90 -4.58 2.85
N ASP A 34 20.64 -3.52 3.63
CA ASP A 34 21.44 -2.28 3.66
C ASP A 34 21.58 -1.60 2.27
N VAL A 35 20.52 -1.64 1.46
CA VAL A 35 20.47 -1.04 0.12
C VAL A 35 19.61 0.22 0.07
N ASP A 36 19.92 1.08 -0.91
CA ASP A 36 19.08 2.24 -1.22
C ASP A 36 17.85 1.78 -2.01
N LEU A 37 16.72 2.44 -1.76
CA LEU A 37 15.46 2.19 -2.46
C LEU A 37 14.99 3.48 -3.14
N LEU A 38 14.67 3.39 -4.42
CA LEU A 38 14.07 4.46 -5.21
C LEU A 38 12.67 4.04 -5.65
N ILE A 39 11.63 4.61 -5.07
CA ILE A 39 10.24 4.33 -5.44
C ILE A 39 9.82 5.34 -6.50
N ALA A 40 9.62 4.89 -7.73
CA ALA A 40 9.13 5.72 -8.82
C ALA A 40 7.66 5.42 -9.10
N PHE A 41 6.82 6.46 -9.09
CA PHE A 41 5.38 6.29 -9.31
C PHE A 41 4.79 7.28 -10.30
N GLY A 42 3.79 6.81 -11.03
CA GLY A 42 3.16 7.50 -12.16
C GLY A 42 1.65 7.24 -12.17
N GLU A 43 1.19 6.48 -13.16
CA GLU A 43 -0.19 5.99 -13.27
C GLU A 43 -0.17 4.57 -13.82
N THR A 44 -1.34 3.93 -13.80
CA THR A 44 -1.52 2.67 -14.52
C THR A 44 -1.23 2.86 -16.02
N LEU A 45 -0.71 1.82 -16.68
CA LEU A 45 -0.30 1.92 -18.07
C LEU A 45 -1.53 1.91 -19.00
N ALA A 46 -1.47 2.70 -20.08
CA ALA A 46 -2.51 2.84 -21.09
C ALA A 46 -3.91 3.16 -20.53
N LEU A 47 -3.98 4.05 -19.53
CA LEU A 47 -5.25 4.53 -18.98
C LEU A 47 -6.18 5.06 -20.11
N PRO A 48 -7.43 4.57 -20.24
CA PRO A 48 -8.32 4.96 -21.32
C PRO A 48 -8.55 6.48 -21.38
N GLY A 49 -8.53 7.03 -22.58
CA GLY A 49 -8.63 8.49 -22.79
C GLY A 49 -7.27 9.21 -22.77
N THR A 50 -6.19 8.52 -22.43
CA THR A 50 -4.82 9.03 -22.47
C THR A 50 -4.00 8.24 -23.51
N ALA A 51 -3.37 8.91 -24.47
CA ALA A 51 -2.56 8.23 -25.49
C ALA A 51 -1.18 7.83 -24.94
N VAL A 52 -0.53 8.75 -24.21
CA VAL A 52 0.70 8.55 -23.42
C VAL A 52 0.60 9.48 -22.22
N SER A 53 0.40 8.94 -21.02
CA SER A 53 0.30 9.78 -19.81
C SER A 53 1.67 10.40 -19.49
N ALA A 54 1.71 11.73 -19.42
CA ALA A 54 2.87 12.50 -18.96
C ALA A 54 3.31 12.07 -17.55
N GLN A 55 2.38 11.54 -16.75
CA GLN A 55 2.64 10.96 -15.43
C GLN A 55 3.53 9.70 -15.53
N ASN A 56 3.45 8.95 -16.62
CA ASN A 56 4.26 7.74 -16.82
C ASN A 56 5.67 8.03 -17.34
N SER A 57 6.02 9.31 -17.56
CA SER A 57 7.35 9.72 -18.02
C SER A 57 8.47 9.28 -17.07
N ILE A 58 8.18 9.17 -15.77
CA ILE A 58 9.15 8.76 -14.76
C ILE A 58 9.70 7.35 -14.99
N TYR A 59 8.88 6.42 -15.49
CA TYR A 59 9.29 5.02 -15.71
C TYR A 59 10.39 4.88 -16.76
N HIS A 60 10.38 5.78 -17.75
CA HIS A 60 11.37 5.80 -18.85
C HIS A 60 12.71 6.41 -18.45
N LEU A 61 12.77 7.13 -17.32
CA LEU A 61 13.99 7.73 -16.81
C LEU A 61 14.77 6.78 -15.89
N ILE A 62 14.13 5.69 -15.44
CA ILE A 62 14.78 4.67 -14.63
C ILE A 62 15.68 3.81 -15.51
N GLY A 63 16.96 3.72 -15.15
CA GLY A 63 17.97 3.03 -15.96
C GLY A 63 19.26 2.75 -15.19
N PRO A 64 20.23 2.06 -15.82
CA PRO A 64 21.48 1.64 -15.18
C PRO A 64 22.36 2.80 -14.71
N GLU A 65 22.06 4.03 -15.12
CA GLU A 65 22.73 5.23 -14.63
C GLU A 65 22.36 5.57 -13.18
N THR A 66 21.17 5.16 -12.72
CA THR A 66 20.63 5.51 -11.38
C THR A 66 20.42 4.32 -10.48
N VAL A 67 20.13 3.13 -11.03
CA VAL A 67 19.78 1.95 -10.24
C VAL A 67 20.53 0.70 -10.72
N ASP A 68 20.66 -0.27 -9.83
CA ASP A 68 21.31 -1.55 -10.08
C ASP A 68 20.29 -2.65 -10.40
N GLY A 69 19.03 -2.53 -9.96
CA GLY A 69 17.96 -3.49 -10.24
C GLY A 69 16.57 -2.85 -10.15
N VAL A 70 15.56 -3.52 -10.72
CA VAL A 70 14.18 -2.99 -10.83
C VAL A 70 13.17 -4.02 -10.34
N ILE A 71 12.31 -3.60 -9.42
CA ILE A 71 11.12 -4.30 -8.99
C ILE A 71 9.92 -3.57 -9.60
N VAL A 72 9.02 -4.30 -10.24
CA VAL A 72 7.81 -3.72 -10.83
C VAL A 72 6.58 -4.31 -10.14
N ALA A 73 5.77 -3.44 -9.52
CA ALA A 73 4.45 -3.77 -9.01
C ALA A 73 3.45 -3.96 -10.18
N ALA A 74 3.67 -5.01 -10.98
CA ALA A 74 2.96 -5.23 -12.23
C ALA A 74 1.43 -5.31 -12.06
N ALA A 75 0.95 -5.85 -10.94
CA ALA A 75 -0.48 -5.87 -10.62
C ALA A 75 -1.13 -4.47 -10.67
N THR A 76 -0.42 -3.40 -10.28
CA THR A 76 -0.99 -2.04 -10.27
C THR A 76 -0.86 -1.31 -11.61
N LEU A 77 0.13 -1.70 -12.43
CA LEU A 77 0.39 -1.08 -13.73
C LEU A 77 -0.39 -1.72 -14.88
N CYS A 78 -0.82 -2.98 -14.75
CA CYS A 78 -1.27 -3.79 -15.88
C CYS A 78 -2.73 -3.60 -16.31
N HIS A 79 -3.52 -2.80 -15.58
CA HIS A 79 -4.99 -2.77 -15.66
C HIS A 79 -5.56 -2.57 -17.07
N HIS A 80 -4.83 -1.90 -17.98
CA HIS A 80 -5.30 -1.64 -19.35
C HIS A 80 -4.37 -2.17 -20.45
N VAL A 81 -3.25 -2.80 -20.09
CA VAL A 81 -2.24 -3.28 -21.05
C VAL A 81 -2.16 -4.81 -21.13
N GLY A 82 -2.64 -5.52 -20.11
CA GLY A 82 -2.54 -6.98 -20.02
C GLY A 82 -1.10 -7.50 -20.03
N VAL A 83 -0.96 -8.82 -20.19
CA VAL A 83 0.35 -9.51 -20.13
C VAL A 83 1.31 -9.06 -21.24
N ASP A 84 0.80 -8.89 -22.47
CA ASP A 84 1.64 -8.54 -23.61
C ASP A 84 2.19 -7.11 -23.51
N GLY A 85 1.37 -6.15 -23.08
CA GLY A 85 1.83 -4.79 -22.87
C GLY A 85 2.77 -4.67 -21.66
N MET A 86 2.55 -5.45 -20.59
CA MET A 86 3.54 -5.55 -19.50
C MET A 86 4.86 -6.16 -20.00
N ARG A 87 4.83 -7.19 -20.86
CA ARG A 87 6.05 -7.77 -21.45
C ARG A 87 6.83 -6.72 -22.24
N GLU A 88 6.15 -5.85 -22.99
CA GLU A 88 6.80 -4.73 -23.69
C GLU A 88 7.38 -3.72 -22.70
N PHE A 89 6.66 -3.35 -21.65
CA PHE A 89 7.16 -2.47 -20.59
C PHE A 89 8.46 -2.99 -19.97
N PHE A 90 8.55 -4.29 -19.68
CA PHE A 90 9.75 -4.92 -19.13
C PHE A 90 10.97 -4.88 -20.06
N ARG A 91 10.80 -4.77 -21.39
CA ARG A 91 11.91 -4.71 -22.35
C ARG A 91 12.73 -3.43 -22.29
N ALA A 92 12.26 -2.40 -21.58
CA ALA A 92 12.96 -1.13 -21.44
C ALA A 92 14.15 -1.17 -20.45
N TYR A 93 14.22 -2.20 -19.59
CA TYR A 93 15.14 -2.24 -18.45
C TYR A 93 16.42 -3.09 -18.57
N PRO A 94 16.57 -4.06 -19.51
CA PRO A 94 17.85 -4.72 -19.71
C PRO A 94 19.01 -3.71 -19.92
N PRO A 95 20.20 -3.96 -19.34
CA PRO A 95 20.64 -5.21 -18.73
C PRO A 95 20.35 -5.36 -17.23
N LEU A 96 19.51 -4.50 -16.62
CA LEU A 96 19.21 -4.58 -15.20
C LEU A 96 18.51 -5.90 -14.84
N PRO A 97 18.80 -6.50 -13.66
CA PRO A 97 17.91 -7.47 -13.03
C PRO A 97 16.53 -6.88 -12.83
N VAL A 98 15.51 -7.56 -13.34
CA VAL A 98 14.11 -7.11 -13.21
C VAL A 98 13.25 -8.22 -12.59
N PHE A 99 12.36 -7.83 -11.68
CA PHE A 99 11.46 -8.74 -10.98
C PHE A 99 10.02 -8.23 -11.00
N SER A 100 9.07 -9.12 -11.30
CA SER A 100 7.64 -8.79 -11.37
C SER A 100 6.89 -9.18 -10.10
N ILE A 101 6.03 -8.29 -9.59
CA ILE A 101 5.11 -8.58 -8.49
C ILE A 101 3.67 -8.58 -9.00
N GLY A 102 2.94 -9.65 -8.69
CA GLY A 102 1.50 -9.77 -8.94
C GLY A 102 1.12 -10.14 -10.38
N MET A 103 2.09 -10.25 -11.29
CA MET A 103 1.86 -10.80 -12.63
C MET A 103 3.00 -11.71 -13.06
N ALA A 104 2.65 -12.93 -13.49
CA ALA A 104 3.61 -13.86 -14.06
C ALA A 104 3.94 -13.45 -15.51
N ILE A 105 5.23 -13.24 -15.79
CA ILE A 105 5.72 -12.90 -17.13
C ILE A 105 6.71 -13.99 -17.54
N GLN A 106 6.44 -14.64 -18.68
CA GLN A 106 7.30 -15.71 -19.18
C GLN A 106 8.74 -15.22 -19.40
N GLY A 107 9.71 -15.94 -18.84
CA GLY A 107 11.13 -15.63 -18.94
C GLY A 107 11.62 -14.56 -17.96
N LEU A 108 10.76 -14.08 -17.07
CA LEU A 108 11.09 -13.10 -16.04
C LEU A 108 10.81 -13.69 -14.65
N PRO A 109 11.72 -13.52 -13.67
CA PRO A 109 11.42 -13.93 -12.31
C PRO A 109 10.32 -13.04 -11.72
N GLY A 110 9.50 -13.62 -10.85
CA GLY A 110 8.41 -12.88 -10.21
C GLY A 110 7.74 -13.61 -9.07
N VAL A 111 6.81 -12.93 -8.42
CA VAL A 111 5.99 -13.50 -7.35
C VAL A 111 4.52 -13.17 -7.57
N ILE A 112 3.66 -14.16 -7.41
CA ILE A 112 2.20 -14.04 -7.51
C ILE A 112 1.53 -14.71 -6.31
N VAL A 113 0.27 -14.37 -6.07
CA VAL A 113 -0.57 -15.08 -5.09
C VAL A 113 -1.44 -16.14 -5.78
N ASP A 114 -1.84 -17.15 -5.03
CA ASP A 114 -2.78 -18.16 -5.50
C ASP A 114 -4.23 -17.64 -5.50
N ASN A 115 -4.51 -16.79 -6.50
CA ASN A 115 -5.82 -16.20 -6.73
C ASN A 115 -6.92 -17.26 -6.88
N ALA A 116 -6.61 -18.37 -7.55
CA ALA A 116 -7.54 -19.45 -7.78
C ALA A 116 -7.91 -20.17 -6.48
N PHE A 117 -6.90 -20.60 -5.73
CA PHE A 117 -7.11 -21.24 -4.44
C PHE A 117 -7.87 -20.34 -3.46
N GLY A 118 -7.59 -19.03 -3.46
CA GLY A 118 -8.33 -18.07 -2.62
C GLY A 118 -9.83 -18.06 -2.89
N ILE A 119 -10.25 -18.04 -4.15
CA ILE A 119 -11.68 -18.10 -4.51
C ILE A 119 -12.26 -19.49 -4.21
N GLU A 120 -11.52 -20.57 -4.47
CA GLU A 120 -11.94 -21.92 -4.14
C GLU A 120 -12.17 -22.09 -2.62
N LEU A 121 -11.33 -21.47 -1.78
CA LEU A 121 -11.52 -21.39 -0.33
C LEU A 121 -12.78 -20.61 0.05
N ALA A 122 -12.99 -19.43 -0.55
CA ALA A 122 -14.14 -18.58 -0.24
C ALA A 122 -15.47 -19.25 -0.64
N VAL A 123 -15.56 -19.78 -1.87
CA VAL A 123 -16.73 -20.52 -2.34
C VAL A 123 -16.92 -21.79 -1.51
N GLY A 124 -15.85 -22.53 -1.24
CA GLY A 124 -15.91 -23.72 -0.39
C GLY A 124 -16.41 -23.41 1.01
N HIS A 125 -16.01 -22.30 1.60
CA HIS A 125 -16.55 -21.88 2.89
C HIS A 125 -18.06 -21.62 2.84
N MET A 126 -18.55 -20.94 1.79
CA MET A 126 -19.99 -20.69 1.64
C MET A 126 -20.80 -21.98 1.48
N VAL A 127 -20.30 -22.92 0.67
CA VAL A 127 -21.02 -24.15 0.35
C VAL A 127 -20.81 -25.22 1.43
N ASP A 128 -19.57 -25.56 1.75
CA ASP A 128 -19.22 -26.72 2.55
C ASP A 128 -19.43 -26.46 4.06
N VAL A 129 -19.21 -25.23 4.53
CA VAL A 129 -19.37 -24.86 5.95
C VAL A 129 -20.77 -24.30 6.23
N HIS A 130 -21.30 -23.47 5.33
CA HIS A 130 -22.58 -22.79 5.54
C HIS A 130 -23.76 -23.37 4.76
N GLY A 131 -23.55 -24.38 3.91
CA GLY A 131 -24.62 -25.07 3.17
C GLY A 131 -25.32 -24.20 2.14
N ARG A 132 -24.65 -23.18 1.59
CA ARG A 132 -25.22 -22.26 0.60
C ARG A 132 -25.17 -22.86 -0.81
N GLU A 133 -26.24 -22.69 -1.58
CA GLU A 133 -26.39 -23.34 -2.89
C GLU A 133 -26.45 -22.34 -4.06
N ARG A 134 -26.74 -21.07 -3.79
CA ARG A 134 -26.89 -19.99 -4.80
C ARG A 134 -25.85 -18.90 -4.54
N VAL A 135 -24.59 -19.27 -4.71
CA VAL A 135 -23.44 -18.39 -4.50
C VAL A 135 -23.29 -17.45 -5.70
N ALA A 136 -23.62 -16.17 -5.53
CA ALA A 136 -23.31 -15.13 -6.49
C ALA A 136 -21.84 -14.73 -6.49
N TYR A 137 -21.39 -14.18 -7.61
CA TYR A 137 -20.05 -13.65 -7.77
C TYR A 137 -20.03 -12.27 -8.42
N ILE A 138 -19.30 -11.33 -7.82
CA ILE A 138 -18.96 -10.05 -8.44
C ILE A 138 -17.47 -10.08 -8.80
N GLY A 139 -17.18 -10.16 -10.10
CA GLY A 139 -15.84 -10.15 -10.67
C GLY A 139 -15.22 -8.75 -10.76
N GLY A 140 -13.91 -8.69 -11.04
CA GLY A 140 -13.22 -7.44 -11.40
C GLY A 140 -13.31 -7.11 -12.90
N PRO A 141 -12.50 -6.15 -13.39
CA PRO A 141 -12.42 -5.81 -14.81
C PRO A 141 -12.08 -7.02 -15.68
N ALA A 142 -12.78 -7.18 -16.81
CA ALA A 142 -12.63 -8.36 -17.69
C ALA A 142 -11.23 -8.49 -18.33
N ASN A 143 -10.49 -7.39 -18.43
CA ASN A 143 -9.13 -7.33 -19.00
C ASN A 143 -8.02 -7.42 -17.94
N ASN A 144 -8.36 -7.68 -16.67
CA ASN A 144 -7.40 -7.88 -15.60
C ASN A 144 -7.19 -9.39 -15.35
N GLU A 145 -5.93 -9.84 -15.40
CA GLU A 145 -5.58 -11.26 -15.26
C GLU A 145 -5.91 -11.84 -13.88
N GLU A 146 -5.74 -11.08 -12.80
CA GLU A 146 -6.12 -11.54 -11.47
C GLU A 146 -7.64 -11.68 -11.36
N ALA A 147 -8.39 -10.71 -11.88
CA ALA A 147 -9.85 -10.77 -11.93
C ALA A 147 -10.33 -12.00 -12.73
N LYS A 148 -9.70 -12.28 -13.87
CA LYS A 148 -10.00 -13.44 -14.70
C LYS A 148 -9.68 -14.75 -13.97
N ALA A 149 -8.49 -14.87 -13.37
CA ALA A 149 -8.10 -16.05 -12.62
C ALA A 149 -9.06 -16.33 -11.44
N ARG A 150 -9.51 -15.28 -10.75
CA ARG A 150 -10.51 -15.37 -9.68
C ARG A 150 -11.89 -15.79 -10.22
N ALA A 151 -12.33 -15.23 -11.35
CA ALA A 151 -13.61 -15.60 -11.98
C ALA A 151 -13.62 -17.05 -12.49
N ASP A 152 -12.55 -17.50 -13.14
CA ASP A 152 -12.41 -18.88 -13.62
C ASP A 152 -12.45 -19.87 -12.44
N ALA A 153 -11.81 -19.52 -11.32
CA ALA A 153 -11.82 -20.32 -10.10
C ALA A 153 -13.21 -20.41 -9.45
N TYR A 154 -14.02 -19.34 -9.51
CA TYR A 154 -15.42 -19.38 -9.06
C TYR A 154 -16.22 -20.43 -9.83
N TRP A 155 -16.15 -20.41 -11.17
CA TRP A 155 -16.84 -21.38 -12.01
C TRP A 155 -16.38 -22.82 -11.74
N ARG A 156 -15.07 -23.03 -11.60
CA ARG A 156 -14.52 -24.35 -11.24
C ARG A 156 -14.99 -24.80 -9.86
N ALA A 157 -15.03 -23.92 -8.87
CA ALA A 157 -15.45 -24.23 -7.51
C ALA A 157 -16.92 -24.64 -7.43
N LEU A 158 -17.80 -24.02 -8.22
CA LEU A 158 -19.20 -24.44 -8.36
C LEU A 158 -19.33 -25.79 -9.05
N SER A 159 -18.63 -25.98 -10.17
CA SER A 159 -18.63 -27.24 -10.92
C SER A 159 -18.15 -28.42 -10.08
N ALA A 160 -17.06 -28.24 -9.31
CA ALA A 160 -16.52 -29.24 -8.41
C ALA A 160 -17.50 -29.64 -7.28
N ARG A 161 -18.46 -28.78 -6.95
CA ARG A 161 -19.51 -29.01 -5.94
C ARG A 161 -20.86 -29.37 -6.55
N SER A 162 -20.91 -29.63 -7.85
CA SER A 162 -22.14 -29.96 -8.59
C SER A 162 -23.25 -28.91 -8.44
N LEU A 163 -22.87 -27.64 -8.26
CA LEU A 163 -23.82 -26.51 -8.23
C LEU A 163 -24.12 -25.98 -9.64
N PRO A 164 -25.33 -25.43 -9.89
CA PRO A 164 -25.66 -24.84 -11.18
C PRO A 164 -24.75 -23.67 -11.57
N LEU A 165 -24.28 -23.64 -12.81
CA LEU A 165 -23.52 -22.52 -13.38
C LEU A 165 -24.50 -21.48 -13.96
N ASP A 166 -25.16 -20.73 -13.09
CA ASP A 166 -26.16 -19.74 -13.48
C ASP A 166 -25.52 -18.37 -13.72
N GLU A 167 -25.39 -17.96 -14.99
CA GLU A 167 -24.83 -16.65 -15.38
C GLU A 167 -25.56 -15.46 -14.75
N ARG A 168 -26.83 -15.63 -14.34
CA ARG A 168 -27.58 -14.57 -13.65
C ARG A 168 -26.98 -14.23 -12.29
N LEU A 169 -26.21 -15.13 -11.69
CA LEU A 169 -25.49 -14.95 -10.42
C LEU A 169 -24.09 -14.34 -10.58
N PHE A 170 -23.67 -13.98 -11.80
CA PHE A 170 -22.35 -13.40 -12.07
C PHE A 170 -22.45 -11.96 -12.61
N ALA A 171 -21.78 -11.00 -11.97
CA ALA A 171 -21.68 -9.62 -12.47
C ALA A 171 -20.22 -9.14 -12.51
N PHE A 172 -19.93 -8.16 -13.36
CA PHE A 172 -18.62 -7.52 -13.43
C PHE A 172 -18.61 -6.22 -12.63
N GLY A 173 -17.50 -5.94 -11.97
CA GLY A 173 -17.18 -4.68 -11.34
C GLY A 173 -15.83 -4.14 -11.80
N ALA A 174 -15.35 -3.08 -11.14
CA ALA A 174 -14.17 -2.33 -11.52
C ALA A 174 -13.19 -2.13 -10.35
N PHE A 175 -13.23 -3.02 -9.35
CA PHE A 175 -12.45 -2.94 -8.11
C PHE A 175 -12.69 -1.70 -7.24
N THR A 176 -13.75 -0.94 -7.50
CA THR A 176 -14.18 0.22 -6.71
C THR A 176 -15.42 -0.09 -5.89
N ILE A 177 -15.61 0.64 -4.77
CA ILE A 177 -16.82 0.52 -3.94
C ILE A 177 -18.08 0.72 -4.78
N ASP A 178 -18.11 1.79 -5.59
CA ASP A 178 -19.26 2.12 -6.41
C ASP A 178 -19.58 1.04 -7.45
N SER A 179 -18.57 0.42 -8.05
CA SER A 179 -18.79 -0.69 -8.99
C SER A 179 -19.38 -1.93 -8.31
N GLY A 180 -19.03 -2.20 -7.06
CA GLY A 180 -19.63 -3.28 -6.26
C GLY A 180 -21.09 -3.02 -5.93
N ARG A 181 -21.44 -1.76 -5.59
CA ARG A 181 -22.83 -1.33 -5.38
C ARG A 181 -23.67 -1.53 -6.64
N VAL A 182 -23.17 -1.08 -7.79
CA VAL A 182 -23.85 -1.23 -9.08
C VAL A 182 -24.00 -2.72 -9.47
N ALA A 183 -22.94 -3.52 -9.32
CA ALA A 183 -22.99 -4.94 -9.63
C ALA A 183 -23.99 -5.70 -8.74
N MET A 184 -24.04 -5.39 -7.45
CA MET A 184 -25.01 -6.01 -6.54
C MET A 184 -26.46 -5.63 -6.89
N ARG A 185 -26.69 -4.36 -7.24
CA ARG A 185 -27.99 -3.89 -7.75
C ARG A 185 -28.45 -4.69 -8.95
N GLU A 186 -27.54 -4.91 -9.89
CA GLU A 186 -27.79 -5.68 -11.09
C GLU A 186 -28.16 -7.12 -10.76
N LEU A 187 -27.37 -7.79 -9.91
CA LEU A 187 -27.63 -9.18 -9.49
C LEU A 187 -29.01 -9.34 -8.85
N LEU A 188 -29.38 -8.43 -7.94
CA LEU A 188 -30.70 -8.45 -7.30
C LEU A 188 -31.85 -8.20 -8.30
N GLY A 189 -31.59 -7.52 -9.40
CA GLY A 189 -32.56 -7.25 -10.47
C GLY A 189 -32.82 -8.43 -11.42
N ARG A 190 -31.98 -9.48 -11.40
CA ARG A 190 -32.05 -10.60 -12.37
C ARG A 190 -33.02 -11.74 -11.98
N GLY A 191 -33.75 -11.59 -10.89
CA GLY A 191 -34.82 -12.51 -10.50
C GLY A 191 -34.37 -13.86 -9.91
N VAL A 192 -33.08 -14.01 -9.59
CA VAL A 192 -32.54 -15.13 -8.79
C VAL A 192 -32.02 -14.56 -7.48
N ALA A 193 -32.53 -15.03 -6.34
CA ALA A 193 -32.10 -14.58 -5.03
C ALA A 193 -30.83 -15.35 -4.59
N PRO A 194 -29.64 -14.75 -4.57
CA PRO A 194 -28.46 -15.39 -3.99
C PRO A 194 -28.63 -15.60 -2.49
N ASP A 195 -27.99 -16.64 -1.95
CA ASP A 195 -27.89 -16.90 -0.49
C ASP A 195 -26.48 -16.69 0.06
N ALA A 196 -25.49 -16.54 -0.84
CA ALA A 196 -24.15 -16.08 -0.56
C ALA A 196 -23.59 -15.26 -1.72
N LEU A 197 -22.60 -14.44 -1.42
CA LEU A 197 -21.88 -13.61 -2.36
C LEU A 197 -20.38 -13.73 -2.09
N VAL A 198 -19.62 -14.10 -3.13
CA VAL A 198 -18.15 -13.99 -3.15
C VAL A 198 -17.78 -12.85 -4.08
N VAL A 199 -16.90 -11.96 -3.65
CA VAL A 199 -16.52 -10.77 -4.41
C VAL A 199 -15.03 -10.76 -4.67
N ALA A 200 -14.64 -10.34 -5.87
CA ALA A 200 -13.26 -10.38 -6.31
C ALA A 200 -12.32 -9.45 -5.52
N ASN A 201 -12.83 -8.46 -4.79
CA ASN A 201 -12.06 -7.68 -3.83
C ASN A 201 -12.92 -7.08 -2.69
N ASP A 202 -12.28 -6.62 -1.62
CA ASP A 202 -12.94 -6.09 -0.43
C ASP A 202 -13.70 -4.77 -0.71
N LYS A 203 -13.17 -3.89 -1.56
CA LYS A 203 -13.84 -2.62 -1.91
C LYS A 203 -15.21 -2.85 -2.55
N MET A 204 -15.29 -3.73 -3.55
CA MET A 204 -16.56 -4.08 -4.18
C MET A 204 -17.48 -4.83 -3.21
N ALA A 205 -16.93 -5.66 -2.32
CA ALA A 205 -17.73 -6.36 -1.30
C ALA A 205 -18.43 -5.36 -0.37
N LEU A 206 -17.73 -4.30 0.05
CA LEU A 206 -18.33 -3.24 0.86
C LEU A 206 -19.42 -2.49 0.10
N GLY A 207 -19.19 -2.12 -1.16
CA GLY A 207 -20.24 -1.52 -1.99
C GLY A 207 -21.47 -2.40 -2.15
N ALA A 208 -21.27 -3.72 -2.29
CA ALA A 208 -22.36 -4.68 -2.33
C ALA A 208 -23.11 -4.77 -0.99
N MET A 209 -22.40 -4.75 0.14
CA MET A 209 -23.00 -4.73 1.49
C MET A 209 -23.82 -3.46 1.74
N GLU A 210 -23.36 -2.30 1.26
CA GLU A 210 -24.12 -1.05 1.34
C GLU A 210 -25.41 -1.14 0.52
N GLU A 211 -25.35 -1.69 -0.69
CA GLU A 211 -26.50 -1.90 -1.57
C GLU A 211 -27.51 -2.93 -1.00
N LEU A 212 -27.03 -3.94 -0.27
CA LEU A 212 -27.87 -4.89 0.48
C LEU A 212 -28.58 -4.18 1.63
N ALA A 213 -27.83 -3.40 2.42
CA ALA A 213 -28.37 -2.64 3.55
C ALA A 213 -29.43 -1.62 3.11
N GLU A 214 -29.22 -0.92 1.99
CA GLU A 214 -30.20 0.00 1.39
C GLU A 214 -31.54 -0.69 1.03
N ARG A 215 -31.51 -2.01 0.75
CA ARG A 215 -32.71 -2.82 0.50
C ARG A 215 -33.24 -3.53 1.73
N GLY A 216 -32.66 -3.30 2.90
CA GLY A 216 -33.05 -3.96 4.15
C GLY A 216 -32.66 -5.44 4.21
N LEU A 217 -31.75 -5.91 3.34
CA LEU A 217 -31.18 -7.25 3.43
C LEU A 217 -30.02 -7.23 4.43
N ARG A 218 -30.05 -8.13 5.40
CA ARG A 218 -29.05 -8.19 6.47
C ARG A 218 -27.94 -9.16 6.10
N VAL A 219 -26.71 -8.73 6.32
CA VAL A 219 -25.53 -9.58 6.33
C VAL A 219 -25.17 -9.82 7.80
N PRO A 220 -24.98 -11.07 8.26
CA PRO A 220 -25.03 -12.34 7.53
C PRO A 220 -26.42 -13.01 7.45
N ASP A 221 -27.45 -12.48 8.11
CA ASP A 221 -28.71 -13.23 8.35
C ASP A 221 -29.42 -13.67 7.07
N ASP A 222 -29.53 -12.77 6.09
CA ASP A 222 -30.27 -13.01 4.85
C ASP A 222 -29.32 -13.43 3.71
N LEU A 223 -28.07 -12.96 3.72
CA LEU A 223 -27.05 -13.28 2.71
C LEU A 223 -25.64 -13.23 3.32
N LEU A 224 -24.82 -14.25 3.03
CA LEU A 224 -23.41 -14.27 3.44
C LEU A 224 -22.52 -13.54 2.45
N VAL A 225 -21.54 -12.77 2.92
CA VAL A 225 -20.61 -12.04 2.04
C VAL A 225 -19.17 -12.41 2.36
N ALA A 226 -18.37 -12.73 1.34
CA ALA A 226 -16.91 -12.75 1.42
C ALA A 226 -16.25 -11.91 0.33
N GLY A 227 -15.18 -11.21 0.70
CA GLY A 227 -14.32 -10.47 -0.20
C GLY A 227 -12.96 -11.16 -0.45
N PHE A 228 -12.01 -10.35 -0.91
CA PHE A 228 -10.64 -10.74 -1.19
C PHE A 228 -9.75 -9.51 -0.93
N ASP A 229 -8.53 -9.73 -0.41
CA ASP A 229 -7.43 -8.80 -0.11
C ASP A 229 -7.10 -8.71 1.40
N ASP A 230 -8.10 -8.79 2.27
CA ASP A 230 -8.00 -8.41 3.69
C ASP A 230 -7.53 -6.97 3.90
N ALA A 231 -8.06 -6.06 3.09
CA ALA A 231 -7.82 -4.63 3.21
C ALA A 231 -8.23 -4.12 4.60
N ALA A 232 -7.58 -3.07 5.10
CA ALA A 232 -7.83 -2.55 6.45
C ALA A 232 -9.33 -2.23 6.67
N ILE A 233 -9.99 -1.68 5.64
CA ILE A 233 -11.41 -1.32 5.66
C ILE A 233 -12.34 -2.52 5.91
N ALA A 234 -11.95 -3.74 5.51
CA ALA A 234 -12.74 -4.96 5.72
C ALA A 234 -12.96 -5.26 7.21
N ARG A 235 -12.08 -4.78 8.10
CA ARG A 235 -12.18 -4.99 9.55
C ARG A 235 -13.12 -4.01 10.23
N PHE A 236 -13.29 -2.83 9.63
CA PHE A 236 -14.05 -1.73 10.21
C PHE A 236 -15.48 -1.63 9.67
N SER A 237 -15.82 -2.44 8.67
CA SER A 237 -17.19 -2.56 8.19
C SER A 237 -18.12 -3.18 9.23
N ARG A 238 -19.43 -2.99 9.06
CA ARG A 238 -20.46 -3.60 9.92
C ARG A 238 -21.48 -4.34 9.06
N PRO A 239 -21.56 -5.67 9.13
CA PRO A 239 -20.62 -6.57 9.84
C PRO A 239 -19.18 -6.47 9.30
N SER A 240 -18.19 -6.87 10.10
CA SER A 240 -16.81 -7.03 9.65
C SER A 240 -16.72 -8.11 8.57
N LEU A 241 -16.01 -7.81 7.48
CA LEU A 241 -16.01 -8.59 6.26
C LEU A 241 -15.08 -9.81 6.35
N THR A 242 -15.64 -10.99 6.13
CA THR A 242 -14.92 -12.23 5.82
C THR A 242 -14.22 -12.06 4.48
N THR A 243 -12.94 -12.41 4.41
CA THR A 243 -12.13 -12.10 3.21
C THR A 243 -10.91 -13.01 3.09
N VAL A 244 -10.43 -13.20 1.87
CA VAL A 244 -9.19 -13.92 1.59
C VAL A 244 -8.00 -12.97 1.77
N ARG A 245 -7.13 -13.24 2.74
CA ARG A 245 -5.92 -12.46 3.01
C ARG A 245 -4.80 -12.85 2.05
N GLN A 246 -4.23 -11.82 1.42
CA GLN A 246 -3.00 -11.95 0.65
C GLN A 246 -1.77 -11.59 1.50
N PRO A 247 -0.62 -12.26 1.31
CA PRO A 247 0.62 -11.93 2.01
C PRO A 247 1.38 -10.76 1.32
N ILE A 248 0.74 -9.61 1.13
CA ILE A 248 1.27 -8.50 0.31
C ILE A 248 2.65 -8.01 0.76
N LYS A 249 2.84 -7.80 2.06
CA LYS A 249 4.15 -7.42 2.65
C LYS A 249 5.25 -8.43 2.29
N ARG A 250 4.90 -9.73 2.21
CA ARG A 250 5.83 -10.80 1.87
C ARG A 250 6.16 -10.80 0.37
N LEU A 251 5.23 -10.41 -0.50
CA LEU A 251 5.53 -10.22 -1.93
C LEU A 251 6.66 -9.21 -2.10
N GLY A 252 6.56 -8.06 -1.41
CA GLY A 252 7.59 -7.02 -1.44
C GLY A 252 8.94 -7.50 -0.91
N ALA A 253 8.95 -8.23 0.21
CA ALA A 253 10.18 -8.78 0.77
C ALA A 253 10.87 -9.79 -0.17
N ILE A 254 10.11 -10.74 -0.73
CA ILE A 254 10.63 -11.72 -1.68
C ILE A 254 11.20 -11.03 -2.92
N ALA A 255 10.54 -9.99 -3.43
CA ALA A 255 11.01 -9.27 -4.59
C ALA A 255 12.40 -8.65 -4.36
N MET A 256 12.60 -8.00 -3.21
CA MET A 256 13.90 -7.46 -2.83
C MET A 256 14.94 -8.57 -2.68
N ASP A 257 14.62 -9.63 -1.93
CA ASP A 257 15.52 -10.76 -1.70
C ASP A 257 16.00 -11.39 -3.02
N VAL A 258 15.08 -11.60 -3.97
CA VAL A 258 15.41 -12.22 -5.26
C VAL A 258 16.23 -11.28 -6.14
N VAL A 259 15.89 -9.99 -6.21
CA VAL A 259 16.70 -9.02 -6.98
C VAL A 259 18.12 -8.92 -6.43
N MET A 260 18.31 -8.97 -5.11
CA MET A 260 19.63 -9.00 -4.50
C MET A 260 20.43 -10.25 -4.90
N ARG A 261 19.79 -11.43 -4.87
CA ARG A 261 20.41 -12.68 -5.35
C ARG A 261 20.79 -12.64 -6.82
N MET A 262 19.93 -12.06 -7.68
CA MET A 262 20.24 -11.85 -9.11
C MET A 262 21.47 -10.95 -9.28
N LEU A 263 21.60 -9.89 -8.47
CA LEU A 263 22.75 -8.99 -8.48
C LEU A 263 24.05 -9.64 -7.98
N ASP A 264 23.94 -10.69 -7.18
CA ASP A 264 25.06 -11.52 -6.73
C ASP A 264 25.38 -12.67 -7.70
N GLY A 265 24.65 -12.77 -8.83
CA GLY A 265 24.85 -13.78 -9.86
C GLY A 265 24.32 -15.17 -9.47
N GLU A 266 23.47 -15.25 -8.45
CA GLU A 266 22.86 -16.50 -8.02
C GLU A 266 21.73 -16.93 -8.98
N PRO A 267 21.54 -18.24 -9.19
CA PRO A 267 20.37 -18.74 -9.89
C PRO A 267 19.11 -18.45 -9.07
N VAL A 268 18.08 -17.95 -9.74
CA VAL A 268 16.77 -17.68 -9.14
C VAL A 268 15.68 -18.45 -9.85
N ASP A 269 14.64 -18.83 -9.12
CA ASP A 269 13.46 -19.46 -9.70
C ASP A 269 12.72 -18.47 -10.60
N GLY A 270 11.89 -18.99 -11.51
CA GLY A 270 11.03 -18.17 -12.36
C GLY A 270 9.94 -17.46 -11.53
N THR A 271 8.73 -18.01 -11.52
CA THR A 271 7.64 -17.41 -10.74
C THR A 271 7.39 -18.18 -9.45
N THR A 272 7.45 -17.48 -8.31
CA THR A 272 7.08 -18.00 -6.99
C THR A 272 5.58 -17.79 -6.76
N LEU A 273 4.87 -18.83 -6.33
CA LEU A 273 3.46 -18.79 -5.96
C LEU A 273 3.32 -18.77 -4.43
N LEU A 274 2.65 -17.75 -3.89
CA LEU A 274 2.35 -17.66 -2.46
C LEU A 274 0.91 -18.09 -2.17
N GLY A 275 0.77 -18.93 -1.15
CA GLY A 275 -0.55 -19.29 -0.62
C GLY A 275 -1.26 -18.10 0.03
N VAL A 276 -2.58 -18.20 0.04
CA VAL A 276 -3.51 -17.25 0.66
C VAL A 276 -4.33 -17.96 1.74
N GLU A 277 -4.98 -17.20 2.61
CA GLU A 277 -5.80 -17.76 3.70
C GLU A 277 -7.16 -17.06 3.80
N LEU A 278 -8.21 -17.81 4.13
CA LEU A 278 -9.52 -17.23 4.41
C LEU A 278 -9.57 -16.72 5.84
N THR A 279 -9.84 -15.43 6.00
CA THR A 279 -10.09 -14.79 7.30
C THR A 279 -11.58 -14.65 7.53
N CYS A 280 -12.16 -15.58 8.30
CA CYS A 280 -13.57 -15.54 8.68
C CYS A 280 -13.85 -14.42 9.69
N ARG A 281 -14.92 -13.66 9.46
CA ARG A 281 -15.44 -12.58 10.32
C ARG A 281 -16.97 -12.63 10.39
N GLU A 282 -17.59 -11.52 10.79
CA GLU A 282 -19.03 -11.42 11.04
C GLU A 282 -19.88 -11.61 9.77
N SER A 283 -19.39 -11.22 8.58
CA SER A 283 -20.22 -11.22 7.36
C SER A 283 -20.56 -12.59 6.79
N CYS A 284 -19.90 -13.67 7.25
CA CYS A 284 -20.32 -15.04 6.98
C CYS A 284 -21.04 -15.70 8.19
N GLY A 285 -21.19 -14.98 9.31
CA GLY A 285 -21.76 -15.50 10.55
C GLY A 285 -20.74 -16.19 11.48
N CYS A 286 -19.49 -16.38 11.04
CA CYS A 286 -18.43 -16.93 11.89
C CYS A 286 -17.84 -15.91 12.88
N GLY A 287 -18.14 -14.62 12.78
CA GLY A 287 -17.55 -13.59 13.66
C GLY A 287 -17.91 -13.76 15.13
N ALA A 288 -19.09 -14.31 15.44
CA ALA A 288 -19.45 -14.74 16.80
C ALA A 288 -18.66 -16.00 17.26
N GLN A 289 -18.05 -16.72 16.31
CA GLN A 289 -17.29 -17.95 16.47
C GLN A 289 -15.78 -17.76 16.22
N ALA A 290 -15.24 -16.53 16.23
CA ALA A 290 -13.79 -16.30 16.28
C ALA A 290 -13.15 -16.69 17.63
N SER A 291 -13.71 -17.70 18.30
CA SER A 291 -12.95 -18.61 19.14
C SER A 291 -12.40 -19.69 18.21
N PRO A 292 -11.08 -19.87 18.08
CA PRO A 292 -10.54 -20.97 17.27
C PRO A 292 -11.22 -22.26 17.72
N SER A 293 -11.72 -23.04 16.76
CA SER A 293 -12.25 -24.41 16.92
C SER A 293 -12.04 -24.97 18.33
N LEU A 294 -13.08 -24.87 19.16
CA LEU A 294 -13.14 -25.48 20.48
C LEU A 294 -13.15 -27.00 20.29
N VAL A 295 -11.96 -27.58 20.09
CA VAL A 295 -11.74 -28.97 20.46
C VAL A 295 -11.98 -29.02 21.97
N PRO A 296 -12.98 -29.75 22.47
CA PRO A 296 -13.21 -29.85 23.91
C PRO A 296 -11.93 -30.39 24.55
N PRO A 297 -11.37 -29.77 25.60
CA PRO A 297 -10.25 -30.37 26.30
C PRO A 297 -10.69 -31.70 26.89
N GLY A 298 -9.90 -32.75 26.64
CA GLY A 298 -9.97 -33.96 27.45
C GLY A 298 -9.69 -33.64 28.93
N PRO A 299 -10.14 -34.49 29.87
CA PRO A 299 -10.00 -34.22 31.29
C PRO A 299 -8.53 -34.07 31.69
N LEU A 300 -8.19 -32.96 32.37
CA LEU A 300 -6.85 -32.71 32.88
C LEU A 300 -6.72 -33.12 34.35
N THR A 301 -5.67 -33.89 34.62
CA THR A 301 -5.21 -34.39 35.92
C THR A 301 -4.74 -33.28 36.85
N ARG A 302 -5.10 -33.36 38.13
CA ARG A 302 -4.63 -32.48 39.22
C ARG A 302 -3.14 -32.73 39.52
N GLY A 303 -2.38 -31.67 39.79
CA GLY A 303 -1.11 -31.78 40.51
C GLY A 303 -0.14 -30.60 40.35
N GLY A 304 0.10 -29.89 41.46
CA GLY A 304 1.37 -29.20 41.73
C GLY A 304 1.61 -27.82 41.09
N ALA A 305 2.64 -27.15 41.59
CA ALA A 305 3.12 -25.84 41.12
C ALA A 305 3.21 -25.78 39.58
N LEU A 306 2.92 -24.61 39.01
CA LEU A 306 2.72 -24.41 37.57
C LEU A 306 4.05 -24.53 36.80
N HIS A 307 4.55 -25.76 36.61
CA HIS A 307 5.67 -26.05 35.73
C HIS A 307 5.15 -26.20 34.29
N LEU A 308 5.32 -25.17 33.47
CA LEU A 308 5.00 -25.28 32.03
C LEU A 308 5.92 -26.26 31.29
N GLY A 309 6.99 -26.76 31.92
CA GLY A 309 8.05 -27.56 31.28
C GLY A 309 7.56 -28.72 30.40
N GLY A 310 6.47 -29.41 30.78
CA GLY A 310 5.89 -30.50 29.96
C GLY A 310 4.94 -30.05 28.83
N GLN A 311 4.45 -28.81 28.87
CA GLN A 311 3.47 -28.26 27.91
C GLN A 311 4.01 -27.10 27.08
N ARG A 312 5.21 -26.61 27.40
CA ARG A 312 5.79 -25.38 26.84
C ARG A 312 5.87 -25.40 25.33
N GLU A 313 6.47 -26.42 24.73
CA GLU A 313 6.57 -26.52 23.27
C GLU A 313 5.20 -26.55 22.59
N SER A 314 4.22 -27.23 23.20
CA SER A 314 2.86 -27.27 22.67
C SER A 314 2.18 -25.91 22.76
N LEU A 315 2.38 -25.18 23.87
CA LEU A 315 1.86 -23.83 24.07
C LEU A 315 2.50 -22.84 23.10
N GLU A 316 3.84 -22.85 22.96
CA GLU A 316 4.54 -22.00 22.00
C GLU A 316 4.03 -22.24 20.58
N ARG A 317 3.82 -23.50 20.19
CA ARG A 317 3.27 -23.85 18.87
C ARG A 317 1.83 -23.39 18.69
N ALA A 318 1.00 -23.41 19.74
CA ALA A 318 -0.37 -22.91 19.69
C ALA A 318 -0.41 -21.37 19.61
N LEU A 319 0.45 -20.70 20.38
CA LEU A 319 0.61 -19.25 20.38
C LEU A 319 1.06 -18.72 19.01
N ARG A 320 2.06 -19.37 18.39
CA ARG A 320 2.51 -19.02 17.03
C ARG A 320 1.38 -19.11 16.00
N ARG A 321 0.42 -20.03 16.18
CA ARG A 321 -0.74 -20.16 15.28
C ARG A 321 -1.85 -19.15 15.59
N SER A 322 -1.94 -18.68 16.83
CA SER A 322 -2.97 -17.71 17.23
C SER A 322 -2.70 -16.27 16.77
N VAL A 323 -1.43 -15.94 16.49
CA VAL A 323 -1.03 -14.60 16.04
C VAL A 323 -0.27 -14.73 14.73
N MET A 324 -0.92 -14.31 13.65
CA MET A 324 -0.29 -14.27 12.32
C MET A 324 0.63 -13.05 12.24
N ILE A 325 1.94 -13.31 12.39
CA ILE A 325 3.01 -12.30 12.31
C ILE A 325 4.03 -12.80 11.29
N PRO A 326 4.57 -11.93 10.41
CA PRO A 326 5.77 -12.26 9.63
C PRO A 326 6.88 -12.78 10.55
N THR A 327 7.35 -13.99 10.27
CA THR A 327 8.19 -14.81 11.17
C THR A 327 9.61 -14.27 11.42
N SER A 328 10.04 -13.20 10.75
CA SER A 328 11.44 -12.75 10.76
C SER A 328 11.84 -11.87 11.95
N VAL A 329 10.90 -11.18 12.62
CA VAL A 329 11.26 -10.16 13.64
C VAL A 329 10.78 -10.47 15.06
N LEU A 330 9.70 -11.24 15.19
CA LEU A 330 9.19 -11.69 16.49
C LEU A 330 9.57 -13.14 16.80
N ASP A 331 10.71 -13.62 16.30
CA ASP A 331 11.09 -15.00 16.61
C ASP A 331 11.30 -15.19 18.12
N GLY A 332 10.78 -16.30 18.62
CA GLY A 332 10.78 -16.64 20.05
C GLY A 332 9.84 -15.79 20.93
N TRP A 333 8.97 -14.93 20.38
CA TRP A 333 7.98 -14.17 21.18
C TRP A 333 7.11 -15.04 22.11
N PRO A 334 6.66 -16.26 21.70
CA PRO A 334 5.85 -17.09 22.59
C PRO A 334 6.66 -17.54 23.81
N GLY A 335 7.92 -17.92 23.60
CA GLY A 335 8.81 -18.32 24.68
C GLY A 335 9.10 -17.18 25.66
N LYS A 336 9.35 -15.96 25.15
CA LYS A 336 9.51 -14.76 26.00
C LYS A 336 8.29 -14.52 26.88
N LEU A 337 7.09 -14.59 26.29
CA LEU A 337 5.84 -14.37 27.01
C LEU A 337 5.58 -15.46 28.06
N LEU A 338 5.82 -16.73 27.73
CA LEU A 338 5.66 -17.86 28.68
C LEU A 338 6.67 -17.79 29.83
N SER A 339 7.91 -17.39 29.58
CA SER A 339 8.91 -17.20 30.64
C SER A 339 8.52 -16.07 31.60
N ALA A 340 7.99 -14.96 31.07
CA ALA A 340 7.50 -13.87 31.90
C ALA A 340 6.28 -14.29 32.74
N LEU A 341 5.42 -15.17 32.21
CA LEU A 341 4.31 -15.76 32.96
C LEU A 341 4.79 -16.67 34.10
N GLU A 342 5.79 -17.52 33.85
CA GLU A 342 6.39 -18.39 34.88
C GLU A 342 7.01 -17.56 36.02
N GLU A 343 7.70 -16.47 35.69
CA GLU A 343 8.28 -15.53 36.65
C GLU A 343 7.20 -14.87 37.52
N GLU A 344 6.10 -14.41 36.90
CA GLU A 344 4.99 -13.76 37.60
C GLU A 344 4.30 -14.72 38.58
N LEU A 345 4.12 -15.98 38.17
CA LEU A 345 3.47 -17.00 38.99
C LEU A 345 4.38 -17.56 40.10
N SER A 346 5.70 -17.41 39.98
CA SER A 346 6.67 -17.88 40.97
C SER A 346 6.86 -16.93 42.16
N GLY A 347 6.12 -15.82 42.21
CA GLY A 347 6.10 -14.91 43.37
C GLY A 347 7.31 -13.97 43.46
N GLY A 348 7.91 -13.59 42.31
CA GLY A 348 8.99 -12.59 42.25
C GLY A 348 8.62 -11.26 42.92
N LYS A 349 9.62 -10.58 43.52
CA LYS A 349 9.46 -9.35 44.32
C LYS A 349 8.53 -8.32 43.65
N ALA A 350 7.65 -7.73 44.45
CA ALA A 350 6.76 -6.63 44.12
C ALA A 350 7.46 -5.54 43.29
N GLY A 351 7.21 -5.55 41.98
CA GLY A 351 7.78 -4.60 41.04
C GLY A 351 7.26 -4.84 39.63
N GLU A 352 6.05 -4.32 39.35
CA GLU A 352 5.37 -4.24 38.04
C GLU A 352 5.30 -5.58 37.26
N GLY A 353 4.11 -6.10 36.97
CA GLY A 353 3.91 -7.45 36.39
C GLY A 353 4.81 -7.75 35.18
N PRO A 354 5.80 -8.67 35.28
CA PRO A 354 6.76 -8.98 34.21
C PRO A 354 6.08 -9.49 32.94
N PHE A 355 4.94 -10.18 33.07
CA PHE A 355 4.13 -10.62 31.95
C PHE A 355 3.60 -9.44 31.14
N LEU A 356 2.98 -8.46 31.79
CA LEU A 356 2.37 -7.31 31.10
C LEU A 356 3.43 -6.43 30.43
N ARG A 357 4.57 -6.18 31.07
CA ARG A 357 5.69 -5.45 30.42
C ARG A 357 6.24 -6.19 29.21
N THR A 358 6.39 -7.51 29.31
CA THR A 358 6.86 -8.34 28.20
C THR A 358 5.84 -8.33 27.07
N LEU A 359 4.55 -8.41 27.39
CA LEU A 359 3.47 -8.27 26.42
C LEU A 359 3.54 -6.91 25.74
N GLU A 360 3.62 -5.79 26.46
CA GLU A 360 3.75 -4.44 25.88
C GLU A 360 4.96 -4.34 24.94
N ALA A 361 6.13 -4.82 25.35
CA ALA A 361 7.32 -4.82 24.50
C ALA A 361 7.13 -5.66 23.21
N ILE A 362 6.43 -6.80 23.31
CA ILE A 362 6.07 -7.63 22.15
C ILE A 362 5.08 -6.89 21.24
N LEU A 363 4.06 -6.22 21.79
CA LEU A 363 3.08 -5.45 21.02
C LEU A 363 3.74 -4.26 20.31
N ASP A 364 4.67 -3.56 20.96
CA ASP A 364 5.41 -2.44 20.37
C ASP A 364 6.37 -2.90 19.26
N ALA A 365 7.01 -4.05 19.44
CA ALA A 365 7.79 -4.68 18.37
C ALA A 365 6.89 -5.14 17.21
N ALA A 366 5.75 -5.78 17.50
CA ALA A 366 4.77 -6.19 16.49
C ALA A 366 4.26 -5.00 15.66
N ARG A 367 3.95 -3.88 16.32
CA ARG A 367 3.48 -2.64 15.69
C ARG A 367 4.50 -2.07 14.70
N ARG A 368 5.79 -2.04 15.08
CA ARG A 368 6.87 -1.56 14.19
C ARG A 368 7.03 -2.40 12.92
N GLU A 369 6.69 -3.68 13.03
CA GLU A 369 6.66 -4.63 11.92
C GLU A 369 5.33 -4.62 11.14
N GLY A 370 4.45 -3.67 11.44
CA GLY A 370 3.15 -3.53 10.79
C GLY A 370 2.21 -4.70 11.08
N ALA A 371 2.43 -5.46 12.15
CA ALA A 371 1.53 -6.52 12.58
C ALA A 371 0.28 -5.94 13.26
N ILE A 372 -0.79 -6.74 13.27
CA ILE A 372 -2.08 -6.35 13.80
C ILE A 372 -2.11 -6.72 15.27
N VAL A 373 -1.94 -5.70 16.12
CA VAL A 373 -1.79 -5.85 17.58
C VAL A 373 -3.01 -6.57 18.20
N GLU A 374 -4.21 -6.37 17.66
CA GLU A 374 -5.43 -7.03 18.12
C GLU A 374 -5.38 -8.57 18.02
N HIS A 375 -4.61 -9.14 17.07
CA HIS A 375 -4.49 -10.60 16.95
C HIS A 375 -3.92 -11.26 18.22
N PHE A 376 -3.20 -10.53 19.06
CA PHE A 376 -2.72 -11.03 20.35
C PHE A 376 -3.85 -11.35 21.34
N GLN A 377 -5.10 -10.92 21.10
CA GLN A 377 -6.26 -11.39 21.87
C GLN A 377 -6.41 -12.92 21.76
N GLY A 378 -6.10 -13.50 20.59
CA GLY A 378 -6.10 -14.94 20.37
C GLY A 378 -5.09 -15.67 21.26
N ALA A 379 -3.90 -15.08 21.45
CA ALA A 379 -2.87 -15.62 22.34
C ALA A 379 -3.38 -15.70 23.80
N ILE A 380 -4.05 -14.65 24.28
CA ILE A 380 -4.64 -14.64 25.63
C ILE A 380 -5.75 -15.69 25.76
N THR A 381 -6.58 -15.87 24.73
CA THR A 381 -7.61 -16.93 24.70
C THR A 381 -6.99 -18.32 24.81
N VAL A 382 -5.94 -18.61 24.02
CA VAL A 382 -5.22 -19.90 24.09
C VAL A 382 -4.63 -20.13 25.49
N LEU A 383 -3.98 -19.13 26.08
CA LEU A 383 -3.42 -19.24 27.44
C LEU A 383 -4.51 -19.51 28.47
N ARG A 384 -5.61 -18.76 28.42
CA ARG A 384 -6.74 -18.92 29.36
C ARG A 384 -7.37 -20.31 29.28
N GLU A 385 -7.58 -20.84 28.08
CA GLU A 385 -8.15 -22.19 27.90
C GLU A 385 -7.21 -23.29 28.39
N ARG A 386 -5.93 -23.19 28.05
CA ARG A 386 -4.92 -24.22 28.36
C ARG A 386 -4.50 -24.23 29.83
N LEU A 387 -4.59 -23.08 30.50
CA LEU A 387 -4.21 -22.92 31.91
C LEU A 387 -5.43 -22.89 32.86
N ARG A 388 -6.63 -23.22 32.36
CA ARG A 388 -7.83 -23.32 33.17
C ARG A 388 -7.70 -24.44 34.21
N ARG A 389 -7.89 -24.11 35.50
CA ARG A 389 -7.91 -25.08 36.61
C ARG A 389 -9.35 -25.39 37.05
N PRO A 390 -9.65 -26.64 37.45
CA PRO A 390 -10.92 -26.96 38.11
C PRO A 390 -11.03 -26.23 39.45
N HIS A 391 -12.23 -25.77 39.81
CA HIS A 391 -12.52 -25.30 41.16
C HIS A 391 -12.62 -26.50 42.10
N ASP A 392 -11.52 -26.95 42.69
CA ASP A 392 -11.55 -27.81 43.87
C ASP A 392 -10.25 -27.62 44.67
N ASP A 393 -10.41 -27.28 45.96
CA ASP A 393 -9.41 -26.86 46.96
C ASP A 393 -8.90 -25.41 46.92
N GLY A 394 -8.81 -24.80 48.11
CA GLY A 394 -8.60 -23.36 48.33
C GLY A 394 -7.30 -22.78 47.77
N GLY A 395 -6.26 -23.60 47.55
CA GLY A 395 -5.01 -23.16 46.93
C GLY A 395 -5.08 -22.95 45.42
N ASP A 396 -5.97 -23.68 44.73
CA ASP A 396 -6.16 -23.53 43.28
C ASP A 396 -7.04 -22.32 42.93
N ARG A 397 -7.85 -21.84 43.88
CA ARG A 397 -8.72 -20.67 43.70
C ARG A 397 -7.95 -19.36 43.62
N GLU A 398 -6.96 -19.14 44.49
CA GLU A 398 -6.17 -17.90 44.48
C GLU A 398 -5.35 -17.75 43.19
N VAL A 399 -4.76 -18.85 42.71
CA VAL A 399 -4.01 -18.90 41.45
C VAL A 399 -4.95 -18.69 40.27
N HIS A 400 -6.13 -19.31 40.28
CA HIS A 400 -7.15 -19.10 39.26
C HIS A 400 -7.59 -17.62 39.17
N ASP A 401 -7.92 -17.01 40.32
CA ASP A 401 -8.33 -15.61 40.38
C ASP A 401 -7.19 -14.66 39.95
N ALA A 402 -5.94 -15.00 40.27
CA ALA A 402 -4.77 -14.25 39.80
C ALA A 402 -4.58 -14.33 38.29
N LEU A 403 -4.73 -15.52 37.70
CA LEU A 403 -4.68 -15.72 36.25
C LEU A 403 -5.81 -14.98 35.54
N GLU A 404 -7.04 -15.05 36.03
CA GLU A 404 -8.17 -14.32 35.42
C GLU A 404 -7.98 -12.80 35.49
N ARG A 405 -7.44 -12.26 36.59
CA ARG A 405 -7.03 -10.85 36.68
C ARG A 405 -5.94 -10.50 35.65
N LEU A 406 -4.93 -11.37 35.49
CA LEU A 406 -3.86 -11.19 34.52
C LEU A 406 -4.39 -11.21 33.07
N TRP A 407 -5.29 -12.14 32.75
CA TRP A 407 -5.94 -12.18 31.43
C TRP A 407 -6.75 -10.93 31.16
N HIS A 408 -7.54 -10.46 32.14
CA HIS A 408 -8.28 -9.23 31.98
C HIS A 408 -7.35 -8.03 31.74
N ALA A 409 -6.29 -7.88 32.55
CA ALA A 409 -5.30 -6.81 32.39
C ALA A 409 -4.59 -6.89 31.02
N ALA A 410 -4.21 -8.08 30.58
CA ALA A 410 -3.59 -8.30 29.27
C ALA A 410 -4.51 -7.88 28.12
N ARG A 411 -5.81 -8.19 28.21
CA ARG A 411 -6.79 -7.75 27.21
C ARG A 411 -6.95 -6.23 27.18
N VAL A 412 -6.90 -5.56 28.34
CA VAL A 412 -6.92 -4.09 28.44
C VAL A 412 -5.65 -3.47 27.82
N VAL A 413 -4.48 -4.06 28.08
CA VAL A 413 -3.20 -3.64 27.47
C VAL A 413 -3.24 -3.78 25.95
N ILE A 414 -3.69 -4.92 25.43
CA ILE A 414 -3.83 -5.15 23.98
C ILE A 414 -4.83 -4.16 23.38
N GLY A 415 -5.98 -3.95 24.02
CA GLY A 415 -6.98 -2.98 23.58
C GLY A 415 -6.42 -1.55 23.54
N SER A 416 -5.70 -1.13 24.59
CA SER A 416 -5.05 0.18 24.65
C SER A 416 -3.97 0.34 23.56
N ALA A 417 -3.15 -0.69 23.33
CA ALA A 417 -2.14 -0.68 22.28
C ALA A 417 -2.76 -0.59 20.87
N SER A 418 -3.89 -1.27 20.65
CA SER A 418 -4.66 -1.16 19.40
C SER A 418 -5.19 0.25 19.19
N VAL A 419 -5.82 0.85 20.22
CA VAL A 419 -6.32 2.23 20.16
C VAL A 419 -5.19 3.24 19.92
N ARG A 420 -4.04 3.09 20.58
CA ARG A 420 -2.87 3.95 20.33
C ARG A 420 -2.40 3.85 18.88
N THR A 421 -2.27 2.64 18.35
CA THR A 421 -1.83 2.40 16.97
C THR A 421 -2.78 3.04 15.97
N GLU A 422 -4.09 2.92 16.18
CA GLU A 422 -5.09 3.52 15.30
C GLU A 422 -5.14 5.06 15.43
N GLY A 423 -5.02 5.56 16.67
CA GLY A 423 -4.94 6.99 16.96
C GLY A 423 -3.75 7.66 16.28
N GLU A 424 -2.57 7.03 16.29
CA GLU A 424 -1.37 7.51 15.60
C GLU A 424 -1.58 7.61 14.08
N LYS A 425 -2.14 6.57 13.46
CA LYS A 425 -2.44 6.57 12.02
C LYS A 425 -3.43 7.67 11.65
N ARG A 426 -4.52 7.80 12.41
CA ARG A 426 -5.53 8.83 12.19
C ARG A 426 -4.97 10.23 12.34
N LEU A 427 -4.18 10.47 13.39
CA LEU A 427 -3.53 11.76 13.62
C LEU A 427 -2.57 12.11 12.47
N SER A 428 -1.79 11.15 11.98
CA SER A 428 -0.90 11.34 10.82
C SER A 428 -1.67 11.75 9.57
N VAL A 429 -2.80 11.09 9.26
CA VAL A 429 -3.66 11.45 8.12
C VAL A 429 -4.29 12.84 8.30
N GLU A 430 -4.77 13.16 9.49
CA GLU A 430 -5.38 14.47 9.78
C GLU A 430 -4.38 15.62 9.65
N LEU A 431 -3.18 15.47 10.23
CA LEU A 431 -2.11 16.45 10.09
C LEU A 431 -1.67 16.60 8.63
N ALA A 432 -1.46 15.49 7.91
CA ALA A 432 -1.11 15.53 6.49
C ALA A 432 -2.17 16.29 5.68
N SER A 433 -3.46 16.03 5.91
CA SER A 433 -4.56 16.71 5.24
C SER A 433 -4.59 18.23 5.51
N LEU A 434 -4.33 18.64 6.75
CA LEU A 434 -4.23 20.06 7.12
C LEU A 434 -3.07 20.76 6.40
N TYR A 435 -1.88 20.17 6.43
CA TYR A 435 -0.70 20.73 5.73
C TYR A 435 -0.86 20.72 4.22
N LEU A 436 -1.51 19.70 3.65
CA LEU A 436 -1.82 19.63 2.22
C LEU A 436 -2.81 20.71 1.80
N SER A 437 -3.84 20.97 2.60
CA SER A 437 -4.80 22.06 2.34
C SER A 437 -4.13 23.43 2.37
N TRP A 438 -3.20 23.63 3.32
CA TRP A 438 -2.44 24.88 3.42
C TRP A 438 -1.44 25.06 2.27
N SER A 439 -0.66 24.02 1.95
CA SER A 439 0.30 24.04 0.85
C SER A 439 -0.39 24.23 -0.51
N ALA A 440 -1.52 23.57 -0.76
CA ALA A 440 -2.30 23.71 -2.00
C ALA A 440 -2.64 25.17 -2.32
N ARG A 441 -3.04 25.96 -1.32
CA ARG A 441 -3.31 27.41 -1.48
C ARG A 441 -2.07 28.21 -1.84
N SER A 442 -0.90 27.81 -1.34
CA SER A 442 0.37 28.47 -1.64
C SER A 442 0.85 28.12 -3.06
N PHE A 443 0.76 26.85 -3.45
CA PHE A 443 1.10 26.41 -4.81
C PHE A 443 0.18 27.01 -5.88
N SER A 444 -1.13 27.15 -5.61
CA SER A 444 -2.08 27.69 -6.60
C SER A 444 -1.87 29.17 -6.95
N THR A 445 -1.15 29.91 -6.10
CA THR A 445 -0.82 31.33 -6.33
C THR A 445 0.58 31.54 -6.92
N CYS A 446 1.29 30.45 -7.24
CA CYS A 446 2.61 30.52 -7.84
C CYS A 446 2.54 30.92 -9.32
N LEU A 447 2.88 32.17 -9.63
CA LEU A 447 2.92 32.71 -10.99
C LEU A 447 4.34 32.83 -11.58
N SER A 448 5.37 32.34 -10.87
CA SER A 448 6.75 32.31 -11.37
C SER A 448 7.58 31.24 -10.67
N LEU A 449 8.63 30.75 -11.34
CA LEU A 449 9.56 29.75 -10.76
C LEU A 449 10.25 30.24 -9.47
N PRO A 450 10.70 31.52 -9.34
CA PRO A 450 11.24 32.01 -8.08
C PRO A 450 10.23 32.04 -6.92
N VAL A 451 8.94 32.26 -7.20
CA VAL A 451 7.88 32.16 -6.18
C VAL A 451 7.67 30.70 -5.77
N LEU A 452 7.59 29.80 -6.75
CA LEU A 452 7.47 28.36 -6.50
C LEU A 452 8.61 27.84 -5.62
N LYS A 453 9.85 28.27 -5.91
CA LYS A 453 11.03 27.96 -5.08
C LYS A 453 10.80 28.34 -3.61
N ARG A 454 10.37 29.59 -3.34
CA ARG A 454 10.10 30.05 -1.97
C ARG A 454 8.97 29.30 -1.28
N VAL A 455 7.92 28.92 -2.02
CA VAL A 455 6.81 28.12 -1.49
C VAL A 455 7.30 26.72 -1.10
N MET A 456 8.16 26.09 -1.91
CA MET A 456 8.76 24.80 -1.55
C MET A 456 9.64 24.92 -0.29
N THR A 457 10.44 26.00 -0.16
CA THR A 457 11.28 26.26 1.03
C THR A 457 10.45 26.30 2.32
N SER A 458 9.24 26.85 2.30
CA SER A 458 8.39 26.94 3.49
C SER A 458 7.47 25.72 3.69
N ALA A 459 7.03 25.09 2.60
CA ALA A 459 6.01 24.04 2.67
C ALA A 459 6.57 22.65 2.92
N LEU A 460 7.68 22.27 2.27
CA LEU A 460 8.18 20.89 2.31
C LEU A 460 8.60 20.44 3.73
N PRO A 461 9.28 21.26 4.56
CA PRO A 461 9.60 20.85 5.94
C PRO A 461 8.36 20.61 6.81
N GLY A 462 7.27 21.35 6.59
CA GLY A 462 6.00 21.15 7.30
C GLY A 462 5.27 19.87 6.90
N LEU A 463 5.64 19.28 5.77
CA LEU A 463 5.17 17.98 5.29
C LEU A 463 6.08 16.82 5.73
N GLU A 464 6.96 17.06 6.71
CA GLU A 464 7.94 16.08 7.24
C GLU A 464 8.99 15.62 6.21
N LEU A 465 9.16 16.36 5.10
CA LEU A 465 10.21 16.10 4.13
C LEU A 465 11.51 16.78 4.55
N THR A 466 12.60 16.04 4.55
CA THR A 466 13.93 16.54 4.93
C THR A 466 14.88 16.63 3.75
N ARG A 467 14.59 15.91 2.66
CA ARG A 467 15.39 15.97 1.43
C ARG A 467 14.50 16.08 0.21
N ALA A 468 14.82 17.02 -0.66
CA ALA A 468 14.09 17.20 -1.92
C ALA A 468 15.00 17.76 -3.00
N ALA A 469 14.81 17.26 -4.22
CA ALA A 469 15.37 17.83 -5.45
C ALA A 469 14.23 17.99 -6.45
N VAL A 470 14.03 19.19 -6.99
CA VAL A 470 13.08 19.44 -8.08
C VAL A 470 13.85 19.99 -9.26
N SER A 471 13.77 19.33 -10.40
CA SER A 471 14.46 19.70 -11.63
C SER A 471 13.48 19.73 -12.79
N LEU A 472 13.61 20.73 -13.66
CA LEU A 472 12.75 20.89 -14.83
C LEU A 472 13.54 20.57 -16.10
N TYR A 473 12.88 20.05 -17.14
CA TYR A 473 13.48 19.87 -18.46
C TYR A 473 14.01 21.19 -19.00
N ASP A 474 15.12 21.11 -19.73
CA ASP A 474 15.69 22.28 -20.38
C ASP A 474 14.77 22.74 -21.52
N ASP A 475 14.39 24.02 -21.53
CA ASP A 475 13.52 24.60 -22.57
C ASP A 475 14.23 24.55 -23.95
N ASP A 476 15.57 24.49 -23.96
CA ASP A 476 16.40 24.44 -25.17
C ASP A 476 16.64 23.00 -25.70
N ASP A 477 16.18 21.98 -24.98
CA ASP A 477 16.32 20.56 -25.34
C ASP A 477 14.97 19.95 -25.76
N PRO A 478 14.67 19.89 -27.08
CA PRO A 478 13.39 19.38 -27.57
C PRO A 478 13.21 17.88 -27.31
N GLU A 479 14.29 17.13 -27.10
CA GLU A 479 14.23 15.70 -26.74
C GLU A 479 13.97 15.49 -25.24
N ARG A 480 14.09 16.56 -24.44
CA ARG A 480 13.97 16.52 -22.97
C ARG A 480 14.95 15.51 -22.36
N ALA A 481 16.14 15.40 -22.94
CA ALA A 481 17.22 14.53 -22.49
C ALA A 481 17.97 15.12 -21.29
N THR A 482 17.82 16.42 -21.03
CA THR A 482 18.48 17.16 -19.96
C THR A 482 17.51 17.93 -19.07
N MET A 483 17.91 18.16 -17.83
CA MET A 483 17.16 18.93 -16.83
C MET A 483 18.05 19.96 -16.15
N LYS A 484 17.45 21.08 -15.74
CA LYS A 484 18.05 22.11 -14.89
C LYS A 484 17.48 22.03 -13.47
N PRO A 485 18.34 22.08 -12.42
CA PRO A 485 17.87 22.12 -11.04
C PRO A 485 17.07 23.39 -10.74
N LEU A 486 15.85 23.25 -10.20
CA LEU A 486 15.04 24.37 -9.72
C LEU A 486 15.19 24.57 -8.20
N PHE A 487 15.22 23.47 -7.46
CA PHE A 487 15.20 23.47 -5.99
C PHE A 487 15.95 22.27 -5.43
N LEU A 488 16.69 22.51 -4.36
CA LEU A 488 17.37 21.49 -3.58
C LEU A 488 17.21 21.77 -2.08
N MET A 489 16.99 20.71 -1.32
CA MET A 489 16.83 20.76 0.13
C MET A 489 17.53 19.56 0.77
N GLU A 490 18.29 19.82 1.82
CA GLU A 490 18.93 18.80 2.66
C GLU A 490 18.76 19.16 4.14
N GLY A 491 18.45 18.16 4.98
CA GLY A 491 18.20 18.38 6.41
C GLY A 491 17.05 19.36 6.71
N GLY A 492 16.04 19.42 5.83
CA GLY A 492 14.90 20.32 5.94
C GLY A 492 15.22 21.79 5.64
N ARG A 493 16.38 22.08 5.02
CA ARG A 493 16.79 23.43 4.65
C ARG A 493 17.15 23.51 3.17
N GLU A 494 16.73 24.60 2.54
CA GLU A 494 17.12 24.89 1.17
C GLU A 494 18.65 25.00 1.07
N VAL A 495 19.21 24.35 0.06
CA VAL A 495 20.61 24.48 -0.33
C VAL A 495 20.71 25.05 -1.74
N GLU A 496 21.83 25.69 -2.05
CA GLU A 496 22.04 26.26 -3.37
C GLU A 496 22.05 25.16 -4.44
N ALA A 497 21.18 25.31 -5.44
CA ALA A 497 21.07 24.33 -6.50
C ALA A 497 22.12 24.61 -7.60
N PRO A 498 22.80 23.59 -8.16
CA PRO A 498 23.74 23.81 -9.25
C PRO A 498 23.07 24.48 -10.45
N GLU A 499 23.76 25.43 -11.09
CA GLU A 499 23.21 26.10 -12.27
C GLU A 499 23.33 25.31 -13.57
N VAL A 500 24.03 24.17 -13.53
CA VAL A 500 24.39 23.37 -14.69
C VAL A 500 23.30 22.33 -14.99
N SER A 501 22.91 22.23 -16.27
CA SER A 501 22.01 21.18 -16.74
C SER A 501 22.67 19.80 -16.64
N PHE A 502 21.89 18.77 -16.37
CA PHE A 502 22.36 17.39 -16.22
C PHE A 502 21.44 16.42 -16.98
N PRO A 503 21.91 15.21 -17.35
CA PRO A 503 21.07 14.23 -18.05
C PRO A 503 19.84 13.84 -17.24
N ALA A 504 18.66 13.85 -17.86
CA ALA A 504 17.39 13.58 -17.20
C ALA A 504 17.32 12.17 -16.58
N ARG A 505 18.04 11.20 -17.18
CA ARG A 505 18.19 9.83 -16.66
C ARG A 505 18.85 9.75 -15.28
N LEU A 506 19.49 10.82 -14.80
CA LEU A 506 20.04 10.89 -13.44
C LEU A 506 18.99 11.24 -12.38
N LEU A 507 17.79 11.68 -12.79
CA LEU A 507 16.63 12.06 -11.95
C LEU A 507 16.82 13.28 -11.04
N ALA A 508 18.02 13.45 -10.48
CA ALA A 508 18.39 14.53 -9.59
C ALA A 508 19.82 14.99 -9.88
N PRO A 509 20.23 16.18 -9.40
CA PRO A 509 21.57 16.69 -9.62
C PRO A 509 22.65 15.73 -9.12
N PRO A 510 23.81 15.63 -9.81
CA PRO A 510 24.90 14.75 -9.40
C PRO A 510 25.27 14.93 -7.92
N GLY A 511 25.41 13.83 -7.20
CA GLY A 511 25.70 13.81 -5.77
C GLY A 511 24.48 13.68 -4.86
N PHE A 512 23.28 14.11 -5.30
CA PHE A 512 22.06 14.01 -4.48
C PHE A 512 21.70 12.54 -4.16
N LEU A 513 21.77 11.68 -5.19
CA LEU A 513 21.55 10.23 -5.05
C LEU A 513 22.75 9.48 -4.46
N GLY A 514 23.95 10.06 -4.38
CA GLY A 514 25.16 9.36 -3.93
C GLY A 514 25.64 9.76 -2.54
N THR A 515 24.90 9.38 -1.48
CA THR A 515 25.29 9.66 -0.08
C THR A 515 25.73 8.41 0.67
N PRO A 516 26.56 8.51 1.73
CA PRO A 516 27.00 7.35 2.50
C PRO A 516 25.86 6.65 3.27
N GLU A 517 24.90 7.43 3.75
CA GLU A 517 23.74 6.96 4.51
C GLU A 517 22.72 6.25 3.61
N ARG A 518 22.13 5.17 4.15
CA ARG A 518 21.04 4.43 3.51
C ARG A 518 19.84 5.35 3.35
N LYS A 519 19.15 5.28 2.22
CA LYS A 519 17.93 6.05 2.00
C LYS A 519 16.87 5.30 1.23
N THR A 520 15.62 5.68 1.52
CA THR A 520 14.49 5.45 0.62
C THR A 520 14.07 6.81 0.07
N LEU A 521 14.00 6.91 -1.25
CA LEU A 521 13.59 8.11 -1.97
C LEU A 521 12.33 7.81 -2.80
N ILE A 522 11.49 8.82 -2.98
CA ILE A 522 10.34 8.82 -3.87
C ILE A 522 10.67 9.70 -5.08
N ALA A 523 10.56 9.16 -6.29
CA ALA A 523 10.70 9.90 -7.54
C ALA A 523 9.33 10.03 -8.23
N LEU A 524 8.97 11.27 -8.56
CA LEU A 524 7.68 11.59 -9.19
C LEU A 524 7.87 12.54 -10.36
N PRO A 525 7.03 12.43 -11.40
CA PRO A 525 7.04 13.36 -12.52
C PRO A 525 6.50 14.73 -12.06
N VAL A 526 7.07 15.81 -12.57
CA VAL A 526 6.43 17.13 -12.53
C VAL A 526 5.65 17.27 -13.84
N ALA A 527 4.34 17.04 -13.80
CA ALA A 527 3.49 17.01 -14.99
C ALA A 527 2.12 17.64 -14.72
N PHE A 528 1.51 18.23 -15.76
CA PHE A 528 0.17 18.81 -15.72
C PHE A 528 -0.76 18.09 -16.71
N GLY A 529 -1.87 17.58 -16.18
CA GLY A 529 -2.74 16.67 -16.92
C GLY A 529 -1.98 15.46 -17.46
N ASP A 530 -2.46 14.93 -18.58
CA ASP A 530 -1.92 13.70 -19.18
C ASP A 530 -0.93 13.97 -20.30
N ALA A 531 -0.75 15.22 -20.73
CA ALA A 531 0.03 15.56 -21.92
C ALA A 531 1.33 16.30 -21.60
N GLU A 532 1.36 17.12 -20.55
CA GLU A 532 2.46 18.06 -20.31
C GLU A 532 3.38 17.57 -19.20
N LYS A 533 4.61 17.18 -19.56
CA LYS A 533 5.68 16.85 -18.60
C LYS A 533 6.71 17.99 -18.53
N PHE A 534 7.03 18.43 -17.32
CA PHE A 534 7.94 19.54 -17.04
C PHE A 534 9.23 19.13 -16.36
N GLY A 535 9.31 17.96 -15.72
CA GLY A 535 10.53 17.51 -15.05
C GLY A 535 10.31 16.38 -14.06
N VAL A 536 11.16 16.33 -13.04
CA VAL A 536 11.17 15.31 -11.99
C VAL A 536 11.37 15.95 -10.62
N ALA A 537 10.66 15.44 -9.61
CA ALA A 537 10.97 15.67 -8.22
C ALA A 537 11.41 14.36 -7.55
N VAL A 538 12.47 14.43 -6.74
CA VAL A 538 12.98 13.33 -5.92
C VAL A 538 12.94 13.77 -4.46
N LEU A 539 12.20 13.06 -3.62
CA LEU A 539 11.89 13.40 -2.24
C LEU A 539 12.31 12.25 -1.32
N ASP A 540 12.55 12.48 -0.03
CA ASP A 540 12.66 11.39 0.94
C ASP A 540 11.30 10.74 1.26
N SER A 541 11.31 9.49 1.71
CA SER A 541 10.10 8.69 1.94
C SER A 541 9.45 8.88 3.33
N GLY A 542 9.86 9.91 4.07
CA GLY A 542 9.49 10.14 5.47
C GLY A 542 8.08 10.68 5.70
N ALA A 543 7.49 11.34 4.70
CA ALA A 543 6.15 11.91 4.80
C ALA A 543 5.05 10.85 4.70
N ASN A 544 3.85 11.20 5.18
CA ASN A 544 2.63 10.43 4.96
C ASN A 544 2.38 10.21 3.45
N GLU A 545 1.93 9.02 3.05
CA GLU A 545 1.77 8.64 1.64
C GLU A 545 0.86 9.57 0.83
N LEU A 546 -0.16 10.19 1.44
CA LEU A 546 -1.06 11.14 0.78
C LEU A 546 -0.35 12.39 0.28
N VAL A 547 0.82 12.69 0.85
CA VAL A 547 1.62 13.87 0.52
C VAL A 547 2.18 13.77 -0.89
N TYR A 548 2.66 12.61 -1.33
CA TYR A 548 3.39 12.48 -2.60
C TYR A 548 2.49 12.69 -3.81
N ASP A 549 1.31 12.08 -3.82
CA ASP A 549 0.32 12.27 -4.90
C ASP A 549 -0.17 13.72 -4.98
N SER A 550 -0.43 14.33 -3.81
CA SER A 550 -0.84 15.73 -3.74
C SER A 550 0.26 16.67 -4.22
N LEU A 551 1.51 16.47 -3.80
CA LEU A 551 2.66 17.26 -4.25
C LEU A 551 2.91 17.10 -5.75
N ARG A 552 2.79 15.89 -6.30
CA ARG A 552 2.90 15.64 -7.74
C ARG A 552 1.95 16.54 -8.54
N LEU A 553 0.67 16.57 -8.15
CA LEU A 553 -0.35 17.41 -8.79
C LEU A 553 -0.11 18.92 -8.56
N GLN A 554 0.26 19.31 -7.34
CA GLN A 554 0.50 20.71 -6.98
C GLN A 554 1.72 21.30 -7.70
N LEU A 555 2.83 20.55 -7.78
CA LEU A 555 4.05 20.97 -8.49
C LEU A 555 3.79 21.15 -9.99
N GLY A 556 3.15 20.17 -10.63
CA GLY A 556 2.78 20.27 -12.04
C GLY A 556 1.89 21.47 -12.35
N SER A 557 0.86 21.69 -11.52
CA SER A 557 -0.06 22.83 -11.65
C SER A 557 0.65 24.17 -11.45
N ALA A 558 1.55 24.28 -10.46
CA ALA A 558 2.30 25.50 -10.19
C ALA A 558 3.30 25.84 -11.31
N VAL A 559 3.98 24.83 -11.87
CA VAL A 559 4.87 25.04 -13.02
C VAL A 559 4.08 25.48 -14.25
N LYS A 560 2.91 24.86 -14.51
CA LYS A 560 2.03 25.27 -15.61
C LYS A 560 1.55 26.71 -15.44
N ALA A 561 1.13 27.09 -14.24
CA ALA A 561 0.69 28.46 -13.96
C ALA A 561 1.82 29.49 -14.18
N ALA A 562 3.05 29.17 -13.76
CA ALA A 562 4.22 30.01 -13.99
C ALA A 562 4.56 30.14 -15.49
N GLU A 563 4.46 29.06 -16.26
CA GLU A 563 4.68 29.05 -17.70
C GLU A 563 3.64 29.93 -18.44
N LEU A 564 2.35 29.73 -18.14
CA LEU A 564 1.26 30.51 -18.74
C LEU A 564 1.37 32.00 -18.40
N HIS A 565 1.74 32.33 -17.16
CA HIS A 565 1.96 33.71 -16.75
C HIS A 565 3.14 34.35 -17.50
N ARG A 566 4.25 33.63 -17.64
CA ARG A 566 5.42 34.07 -18.42
C ARG A 566 5.07 34.33 -19.88
N GLU A 567 4.28 33.46 -20.50
CA GLU A 567 3.81 33.63 -21.88
C GLU A 567 2.88 34.84 -22.03
N MET A 568 1.93 35.00 -21.12
CA MET A 568 1.04 36.16 -21.09
C MET A 568 1.84 37.48 -20.98
N VAL A 569 2.81 37.55 -20.07
CA VAL A 569 3.68 38.73 -19.91
C VAL A 569 4.49 39.01 -21.18
N ARG A 570 5.04 37.97 -21.84
CA ARG A 570 5.74 38.12 -23.12
C ARG A 570 4.83 38.67 -24.23
N GLN A 571 3.60 38.16 -24.33
CA GLN A 571 2.64 38.61 -25.34
C GLN A 571 2.20 40.06 -25.11
N VAL A 572 1.96 40.45 -23.86
CA VAL A 572 1.64 41.85 -23.52
C VAL A 572 2.82 42.77 -23.88
N ALA A 573 4.05 42.41 -23.48
CA ALA A 573 5.23 43.20 -23.81
C ALA A 573 5.49 43.29 -25.32
N LEU A 574 5.23 42.23 -26.08
CA LEU A 574 5.34 42.23 -27.53
C LEU A 574 4.30 43.16 -28.17
N ARG A 575 3.04 43.12 -27.69
CA ARG A 575 1.97 44.01 -28.17
C ARG A 575 2.31 45.47 -27.90
N GLU A 576 2.79 45.80 -26.70
CA GLU A 576 3.21 47.16 -26.35
C GLU A 576 4.35 47.65 -27.24
N ARG A 577 5.35 46.80 -27.53
CA ARG A 577 6.44 47.15 -28.46
C ARG A 577 5.93 47.41 -29.88
N LEU A 578 5.08 46.55 -30.40
CA LEU A 578 4.49 46.71 -31.74
C LEU A 578 3.63 47.99 -31.82
N GLU A 579 2.90 48.33 -30.75
CA GLU A 579 2.13 49.56 -30.69
C GLU A 579 3.03 50.81 -30.65
N GLN A 580 4.12 50.77 -29.88
CA GLN A 580 5.12 51.85 -29.85
C GLN A 580 5.81 52.05 -31.20
N GLU A 581 6.17 50.96 -31.89
CA GLU A 581 6.74 51.03 -33.24
C GLU A 581 5.74 51.59 -34.26
N ARG A 582 4.46 51.22 -34.18
CA ARG A 582 3.40 51.77 -35.03
C ARG A 582 3.23 53.28 -34.81
N ILE A 583 3.14 53.72 -33.55
CA ILE A 583 3.02 55.15 -33.22
C ILE A 583 4.24 55.92 -33.75
N ARG A 584 5.43 55.36 -33.63
CA ARG A 584 6.66 55.96 -34.15
C ARG A 584 6.63 56.09 -35.68
N GLN A 585 6.21 55.03 -36.39
CA GLN A 585 6.06 55.06 -37.86
C GLN A 585 5.01 56.08 -38.30
N GLU A 586 3.85 56.15 -37.63
CA GLU A 586 2.81 57.13 -37.90
C GLU A 586 3.34 58.57 -37.69
N SER A 587 4.12 58.80 -36.63
CA SER A 587 4.77 60.09 -36.37
C SER A 587 5.82 60.45 -37.43
N ASP A 588 6.66 59.50 -37.86
CA ASP A 588 7.65 59.71 -38.91
C ASP A 588 7.00 60.02 -40.27
N VAL A 589 5.87 59.36 -40.59
CA VAL A 589 5.07 59.63 -41.79
C VAL A 589 4.44 61.02 -41.70
N ALA A 590 3.84 61.39 -40.57
CA ALA A 590 3.27 62.72 -40.36
C ALA A 590 4.32 63.83 -40.49
N ALA A 591 5.52 63.63 -39.93
CA ALA A 591 6.64 64.57 -40.07
C ALA A 591 7.11 64.70 -41.52
N ARG A 592 7.20 63.60 -42.28
CA ARG A 592 7.51 63.62 -43.72
C ARG A 592 6.45 64.37 -44.53
N ILE A 593 5.17 64.17 -44.25
CA ILE A 593 4.08 64.90 -44.92
C ILE A 593 4.20 66.41 -44.65
N GLN A 594 4.42 66.82 -43.40
CA GLN A 594 4.62 68.23 -43.06
C GLN A 594 5.84 68.85 -43.75
N THR A 595 6.93 68.10 -43.89
CA THR A 595 8.15 68.58 -44.57
C THR A 595 7.98 68.69 -46.09
N THR A 596 7.01 67.98 -46.68
CA THR A 596 6.74 68.00 -48.14
C THR A 596 5.73 69.09 -48.54
N LEU A 597 5.01 69.67 -47.56
CA LEU A 597 4.01 70.73 -47.75
C LEU A 597 4.55 72.16 -47.53
N VAL A 598 5.86 72.29 -47.28
CA VAL A 598 6.63 73.56 -47.25
C VAL A 598 7.53 73.59 -48.47
#